data_AF-A0A935BS82-F1
#
_entry.id   AF-A0A935BS82-F1
#
_cell.length_a   1.000
_cell.length_b   1.000
_cell.length_c   1.000
_cell.angle_alpha   90.00
_cell.angle_beta   90.00
_cell.angle_gamma   90.00
#
_symmetry.space_group_name_H-M   'P 1'
#
loop_
_entity.id
_entity.type
_entity.pdbx_description
1 polymer ?
#
loop_
_entity_poly.entity_id
_entity_poly.type
_entity_poly.pdbx_seq_one_letter_code
_entity_poly.pdbx_strand_id
1 'polypeptide(L)'
;MPHYGDIIDDAIKDQFIPGQYSVRIEYLGRKFAGSGERGGAVEIGQQYVLEANLDDGDAPGLRYAWSTEGPGCTLASGHASRQVTVTRGGPESCLVKVTVSDAQGRVIGQGSYSQDTSAATAKAKKPEAVIAEAKIMVEAGKLDEAIGTLNDYAGNRDKQDKNLAELTGYLSSLSQEKADVLQYLEDFKQALAEGRLDIARARLIAARTLHPNYPPTVEAARLLEEAGTSRR
;
A
#
# COMPACT_ATOMS: atom_id res chain seq x y z
N MET A 1 -48.77 -42.58 -23.63
CA MET A 1 -47.38 -43.05 -23.40
C MET A 1 -46.78 -43.42 -24.74
N PRO A 2 -45.45 -43.32 -24.95
CA PRO A 2 -44.59 -42.15 -25.22
C PRO A 2 -44.19 -42.18 -26.73
N HIS A 3 -43.43 -41.30 -27.38
CA HIS A 3 -42.15 -40.68 -27.05
C HIS A 3 -42.00 -39.34 -27.79
N TYR A 4 -41.58 -38.33 -27.05
CA TYR A 4 -41.07 -37.05 -27.54
C TYR A 4 -39.54 -37.23 -27.65
N GLY A 5 -39.11 -37.75 -28.80
CA GLY A 5 -37.70 -37.91 -29.16
C GLY A 5 -37.55 -37.42 -30.60
N ASP A 6 -36.41 -36.82 -30.92
CA ASP A 6 -35.96 -36.42 -32.26
C ASP A 6 -36.15 -34.97 -32.70
N ILE A 7 -36.10 -33.98 -31.79
CA ILE A 7 -35.84 -32.59 -32.21
C ILE A 7 -34.94 -31.82 -31.22
N ILE A 8 -33.79 -32.36 -30.79
CA ILE A 8 -32.69 -31.52 -30.27
C ILE A 8 -31.33 -32.23 -30.50
N ASP A 9 -30.99 -32.62 -31.73
CA ASP A 9 -29.67 -33.21 -32.02
C ASP A 9 -28.85 -32.51 -33.11
N ASP A 10 -29.30 -31.34 -33.60
CA ASP A 10 -28.61 -30.66 -34.71
C ASP A 10 -28.44 -29.13 -34.56
N ALA A 11 -28.62 -28.57 -33.36
CA ALA A 11 -28.55 -27.12 -33.14
C ALA A 11 -27.42 -26.62 -32.20
N ILE A 12 -26.44 -27.46 -31.85
CA ILE A 12 -25.26 -27.03 -31.07
C ILE A 12 -23.96 -27.52 -31.74
N LYS A 13 -23.86 -27.32 -33.05
CA LYS A 13 -22.63 -27.49 -33.83
C LYS A 13 -22.47 -26.35 -34.82
N ASP A 14 -22.31 -25.13 -34.30
CA ASP A 14 -21.43 -24.08 -34.86
C ASP A 14 -21.81 -22.72 -34.30
N GLN A 15 -21.10 -22.31 -33.25
CA GLN A 15 -20.33 -21.05 -33.22
C GLN A 15 -19.69 -20.95 -31.84
N PHE A 16 -18.73 -21.84 -31.60
CA PHE A 16 -17.85 -21.69 -30.45
C PHE A 16 -16.66 -20.84 -30.90
N ILE A 17 -16.75 -19.53 -30.68
CA ILE A 17 -15.68 -18.60 -31.05
C ILE A 17 -14.67 -18.57 -29.88
N PRO A 18 -13.39 -18.91 -30.10
CA PRO A 18 -12.35 -18.73 -29.09
C PRO A 18 -12.32 -17.27 -28.61
N GLY A 19 -12.51 -17.04 -27.32
CA GLY A 19 -12.52 -15.69 -26.73
C GLY A 19 -13.90 -15.05 -26.52
N GLN A 20 -15.00 -15.79 -26.70
CA GLN A 20 -16.35 -15.25 -26.49
C GLN A 20 -16.75 -15.12 -24.99
N TYR A 21 -16.09 -15.85 -24.09
CA TYR A 21 -16.42 -15.85 -22.66
C TYR A 21 -15.32 -15.20 -21.83
N SER A 22 -15.67 -14.17 -21.06
CA SER A 22 -14.82 -13.65 -19.99
C SER A 22 -14.93 -14.57 -18.77
N VAL A 23 -13.78 -14.89 -18.17
CA VAL A 23 -13.73 -15.55 -16.88
C VAL A 23 -13.49 -14.48 -15.83
N ARG A 24 -14.49 -14.27 -14.97
CA ARG A 24 -14.33 -13.44 -13.79
C ARG A 24 -13.67 -14.27 -12.70
N ILE A 25 -12.58 -13.76 -12.16
CA ILE A 25 -11.98 -14.32 -10.95
C ILE A 25 -12.56 -13.56 -9.75
N GLU A 26 -13.30 -14.27 -8.91
CA GLU A 26 -13.88 -13.71 -7.70
C GLU A 26 -13.10 -14.15 -6.46
N TYR A 27 -12.86 -13.19 -5.57
CA TYR A 27 -12.25 -13.45 -4.27
C TYR A 27 -13.33 -13.93 -3.29
N LEU A 28 -13.24 -15.19 -2.88
CA LEU A 28 -14.23 -15.80 -1.98
C LEU A 28 -13.95 -15.56 -0.49
N GLY A 29 -12.75 -15.12 -0.15
CA GLY A 29 -12.34 -14.90 1.24
C GLY A 29 -10.98 -15.51 1.60
N ARG A 30 -10.52 -15.22 2.81
CA ARG A 30 -9.31 -15.84 3.39
C ARG A 30 -9.68 -17.11 4.13
N LYS A 31 -8.83 -18.14 4.03
CA LYS A 31 -8.86 -19.26 4.97
C LYS A 31 -8.03 -18.87 6.19
N PHE A 32 -8.69 -18.42 7.24
CA PHE A 32 -8.03 -18.18 8.51
C PHE A 32 -8.03 -19.45 9.38
N ALA A 33 -6.89 -19.79 9.98
CA ALA A 33 -6.89 -20.46 11.27
C ALA A 33 -7.03 -19.39 12.36
N GLY A 34 -8.26 -18.94 12.64
CA GLY A 34 -8.55 -17.92 13.66
C GLY A 34 -9.24 -16.66 13.11
N SER A 35 -10.41 -16.34 13.67
CA SER A 35 -11.42 -15.39 13.19
C SER A 35 -10.95 -13.98 12.78
N GLY A 36 -11.44 -13.53 11.60
CA GLY A 36 -12.06 -12.22 11.40
C GLY A 36 -11.25 -11.11 10.72
N GLU A 37 -11.54 -10.83 9.44
CA GLU A 37 -12.17 -9.58 8.94
C GLU A 37 -12.22 -9.55 7.40
N ARG A 38 -13.27 -8.91 6.86
CA ARG A 38 -13.59 -8.77 5.44
C ARG A 38 -12.83 -7.59 4.84
N GLY A 39 -12.24 -7.78 3.65
CA GLY A 39 -11.80 -6.69 2.76
C GLY A 39 -10.51 -6.00 3.20
N GLY A 40 -9.38 -6.68 3.05
CA GLY A 40 -8.07 -6.08 3.30
C GLY A 40 -6.95 -6.86 2.60
N ALA A 41 -5.77 -6.28 2.56
CA ALA A 41 -4.56 -6.88 2.00
C ALA A 41 -4.27 -8.29 2.56
N VAL A 42 -3.99 -9.27 1.68
CA VAL A 42 -3.57 -10.62 2.07
C VAL A 42 -2.13 -10.55 2.61
N GLU A 43 -1.88 -10.95 3.84
CA GLU A 43 -0.52 -10.95 4.41
C GLU A 43 0.33 -12.11 3.87
N ILE A 44 1.65 -11.99 3.95
CA ILE A 44 2.58 -13.07 3.59
C ILE A 44 2.30 -14.28 4.49
N GLY A 45 2.21 -15.47 3.89
CA GLY A 45 1.86 -16.72 4.57
C GLY A 45 0.37 -16.98 4.71
N GLN A 46 -0.51 -16.02 4.39
CA GLN A 46 -1.96 -16.25 4.38
C GLN A 46 -2.42 -16.95 3.11
N GLN A 47 -3.50 -17.73 3.26
CA GLN A 47 -4.20 -18.39 2.18
C GLN A 47 -5.52 -17.69 1.86
N TYR A 48 -5.80 -17.57 0.57
CA TYR A 48 -7.08 -17.07 0.06
C TYR A 48 -7.61 -17.97 -1.05
N VAL A 49 -8.91 -17.92 -1.27
CA VAL A 49 -9.58 -18.72 -2.30
C VAL A 49 -10.06 -17.81 -3.41
N LEU A 50 -9.69 -18.18 -4.63
CA LEU A 50 -10.18 -17.58 -5.86
C LEU A 50 -11.12 -18.56 -6.55
N GLU A 51 -12.17 -18.04 -7.18
CA GLU A 51 -13.11 -18.82 -7.99
C GLU A 51 -13.21 -18.27 -9.40
N ALA A 52 -13.21 -19.16 -10.39
CA ALA A 52 -13.40 -18.81 -11.79
C ALA A 52 -14.88 -18.99 -12.17
N ASN A 53 -15.55 -17.89 -12.50
CA ASN A 53 -16.94 -17.85 -12.93
C ASN A 53 -17.03 -17.42 -14.41
N LEU A 54 -17.77 -18.17 -15.22
CA LEU A 54 -18.08 -17.83 -16.61
C LEU A 54 -19.33 -16.96 -16.63
N ASP A 55 -19.26 -15.80 -17.29
CA ASP A 55 -20.37 -14.83 -17.29
C ASP A 55 -21.66 -15.36 -17.98
N ASP A 56 -21.57 -16.37 -18.87
CA ASP A 56 -22.70 -16.88 -19.67
C ASP A 56 -23.11 -18.35 -19.38
N GLY A 57 -22.86 -18.83 -18.15
CA GLY A 57 -23.40 -20.10 -17.64
C GLY A 57 -22.43 -21.29 -17.64
N ASP A 58 -22.71 -22.24 -16.74
CA ASP A 58 -21.88 -23.43 -16.53
C ASP A 58 -22.15 -24.49 -17.61
N ALA A 59 -21.17 -24.74 -18.48
CA ALA A 59 -21.18 -25.93 -19.32
C ALA A 59 -20.83 -27.17 -18.47
N PRO A 60 -21.41 -28.35 -18.71
CA PRO A 60 -20.94 -29.58 -18.07
C PRO A 60 -19.56 -29.99 -18.61
N GLY A 61 -18.69 -30.49 -17.74
CA GLY A 61 -17.38 -31.03 -18.13
C GLY A 61 -16.24 -30.00 -18.27
N LEU A 62 -16.37 -28.84 -17.64
CA LEU A 62 -15.32 -27.81 -17.62
C LEU A 62 -14.05 -28.30 -16.91
N ARG A 63 -12.91 -27.92 -17.49
CA ARG A 63 -11.58 -28.13 -16.93
C ARG A 63 -10.94 -26.78 -16.64
N TYR A 64 -10.34 -26.67 -15.46
CA TYR A 64 -9.66 -25.45 -15.02
C TYR A 64 -8.16 -25.71 -14.95
N ALA A 65 -7.37 -24.74 -15.37
CA ALA A 65 -5.92 -24.76 -15.24
C ALA A 65 -5.47 -23.43 -14.64
N TRP A 66 -5.03 -23.48 -13.39
CA TRP A 66 -4.53 -22.32 -12.67
C TRP A 66 -3.01 -22.22 -12.76
N SER A 67 -2.49 -21.01 -12.92
CA SER A 67 -1.05 -20.72 -12.89
C SER A 67 -0.78 -19.39 -12.20
N THR A 68 0.48 -19.18 -11.81
CA THR A 68 0.95 -17.92 -11.24
C THR A 68 2.12 -17.38 -12.05
N GLU A 69 2.15 -16.07 -12.23
CA GLU A 69 3.30 -15.33 -12.73
C GLU A 69 3.81 -14.40 -11.63
N GLY A 70 5.14 -14.37 -11.49
CA GLY A 70 5.81 -13.63 -10.44
C GLY A 70 6.03 -14.44 -9.15
N PRO A 71 7.00 -14.02 -8.33
CA PRO A 71 7.45 -14.76 -7.13
C PRO A 71 6.53 -14.59 -5.90
N GLY A 72 5.53 -13.71 -5.96
CA GLY A 72 4.72 -13.33 -4.79
C GLY A 72 3.74 -14.38 -4.27
N CYS A 73 3.41 -15.41 -5.06
CA CYS A 73 2.34 -16.37 -4.74
C CYS A 73 2.68 -17.81 -5.14
N THR A 74 2.07 -18.74 -4.43
CA THR A 74 2.10 -20.18 -4.73
C THR A 74 0.69 -20.73 -4.69
N LEU A 75 0.38 -21.70 -5.55
CA LEU A 75 -0.93 -22.35 -5.56
C LEU A 75 -0.88 -23.62 -4.70
N ALA A 76 -1.93 -23.88 -3.91
CA ALA A 76 -2.06 -25.15 -3.20
C ALA A 76 -2.29 -26.31 -4.17
N SER A 77 -1.81 -27.51 -3.83
CA SER A 77 -1.95 -28.71 -4.66
C SER A 77 -3.42 -28.98 -5.03
N GLY A 78 -3.72 -28.93 -6.33
CA GLY A 78 -5.08 -29.08 -6.86
C GLY A 78 -5.49 -27.89 -7.73
N HIS A 79 -4.94 -27.79 -8.94
CA HIS A 79 -5.18 -26.68 -9.89
C HIS A 79 -6.24 -27.02 -10.96
N ALA A 80 -7.02 -28.08 -10.75
CA ALA A 80 -7.98 -28.61 -11.73
C ALA A 80 -9.45 -28.29 -11.40
N SER A 81 -9.70 -27.53 -10.34
CA SER A 81 -11.04 -27.16 -9.86
C SER A 81 -11.42 -25.73 -10.21
N ARG A 82 -12.74 -25.46 -10.17
CA ARG A 82 -13.31 -24.11 -10.31
C ARG A 82 -12.75 -23.11 -9.30
N GLN A 83 -12.34 -23.60 -8.14
CA GLN A 83 -11.70 -22.82 -7.09
C GLN A 83 -10.23 -23.21 -6.94
N VAL A 84 -9.38 -22.25 -6.60
CA VAL A 84 -7.98 -22.51 -6.21
C VAL A 84 -7.67 -21.82 -4.89
N THR A 85 -6.91 -22.49 -4.04
CA THR A 85 -6.31 -21.85 -2.87
C THR A 85 -4.94 -21.31 -3.25
N VAL A 86 -4.73 -20.03 -3.01
CA VAL A 86 -3.47 -19.33 -3.25
C VAL A 86 -2.85 -18.97 -1.91
N THR A 87 -1.57 -19.26 -1.74
CA THR A 87 -0.77 -18.83 -0.60
C THR A 87 0.12 -17.67 -1.04
N ARG A 88 0.08 -16.56 -0.31
CA ARG A 88 1.03 -15.47 -0.53
C ARG A 88 2.40 -15.88 -0.01
N GLY A 89 3.36 -16.06 -0.92
CA GLY A 89 4.72 -16.51 -0.59
C GLY A 89 5.69 -15.38 -0.28
N GLY A 90 5.40 -14.15 -0.75
CA GLY A 90 6.36 -13.06 -0.66
C GLY A 90 5.78 -11.65 -0.73
N PRO A 91 6.66 -10.65 -0.58
CA PRO A 91 6.31 -9.23 -0.60
C PRO A 91 6.09 -8.68 -2.02
N GLU A 92 6.48 -9.44 -3.05
CA GLU A 92 6.38 -9.08 -4.46
C GLU A 92 4.99 -9.38 -5.02
N SER A 93 4.60 -8.66 -6.08
CA SER A 93 3.27 -8.82 -6.66
C SER A 93 3.20 -10.17 -7.36
N CYS A 94 1.97 -10.67 -7.49
CA CYS A 94 1.74 -11.91 -8.22
C CYS A 94 0.49 -11.76 -9.09
N LEU A 95 0.57 -12.36 -10.27
CA LEU A 95 -0.54 -12.46 -11.18
C LEU A 95 -1.01 -13.91 -11.18
N VAL A 96 -2.24 -14.16 -10.74
CA VAL A 96 -2.87 -15.47 -10.83
C VAL A 96 -3.67 -15.53 -12.12
N LYS A 97 -3.46 -16.57 -12.92
CA LYS A 97 -4.18 -16.81 -14.18
C LYS A 97 -4.99 -18.09 -14.09
N VAL A 98 -6.13 -18.10 -14.78
CA VAL A 98 -6.93 -19.29 -15.01
C VAL A 98 -7.23 -19.43 -16.49
N THR A 99 -7.09 -20.65 -17.00
CA THR A 99 -7.61 -21.05 -18.31
C THR A 99 -8.71 -22.07 -18.07
N VAL A 100 -9.87 -21.85 -18.69
CA VAL A 100 -11.00 -22.77 -18.67
C VAL A 100 -11.13 -23.40 -20.04
N SER A 101 -11.27 -24.73 -20.08
CA SER A 101 -11.44 -25.50 -21.30
C SER A 101 -12.62 -26.47 -21.19
N ASP A 102 -13.16 -26.90 -22.33
CA ASP A 102 -14.21 -27.92 -22.39
C ASP A 102 -13.66 -29.36 -22.26
N ALA A 103 -14.57 -30.35 -22.34
CA ALA A 103 -14.24 -31.77 -22.27
C ALA A 103 -13.35 -32.26 -23.44
N GLN A 104 -13.32 -31.51 -24.54
CA GLN A 104 -12.51 -31.77 -25.74
C GLN A 104 -11.15 -31.04 -25.67
N GLY A 105 -10.90 -30.24 -24.63
CA GLY A 105 -9.64 -29.51 -24.42
C GLY A 105 -9.58 -28.17 -25.14
N ARG A 106 -10.69 -27.69 -25.72
CA ARG A 106 -10.76 -26.36 -26.34
C ARG A 106 -10.84 -25.31 -25.24
N VAL A 107 -10.00 -24.28 -25.34
CA VAL A 107 -10.04 -23.13 -24.41
C VAL A 107 -11.31 -22.33 -24.67
N ILE A 108 -12.08 -22.13 -23.61
CA ILE A 108 -13.35 -21.42 -23.66
C ILE A 108 -13.30 -20.05 -23.00
N GLY A 109 -12.38 -19.86 -22.06
CA GLY A 109 -12.24 -18.59 -21.36
C GLY A 109 -10.93 -18.50 -20.60
N GLN A 110 -10.48 -17.28 -20.38
CA GLN A 110 -9.30 -16.98 -19.58
C GLN A 110 -9.59 -15.82 -18.63
N GLY A 111 -8.97 -15.87 -17.46
CA GLY A 111 -9.11 -14.85 -16.43
C GLY A 111 -7.77 -14.57 -15.78
N SER A 112 -7.61 -13.36 -15.25
CA SER A 112 -6.43 -12.99 -14.48
C SER A 112 -6.79 -12.14 -13.27
N TYR A 113 -6.06 -12.32 -12.19
CA TYR A 113 -6.22 -11.61 -10.93
C TYR A 113 -4.86 -11.14 -10.46
N SER A 114 -4.68 -9.83 -10.35
CA SER A 114 -3.46 -9.23 -9.80
C SER A 114 -3.61 -9.04 -8.30
N GLN A 115 -2.65 -9.58 -7.53
CA GLN A 115 -2.48 -9.23 -6.14
C GLN A 115 -1.33 -8.21 -6.03
N ASP A 116 -1.69 -6.93 -5.96
CA ASP A 116 -0.73 -5.87 -5.72
C ASP A 116 -0.29 -5.83 -4.24
N THR A 117 0.93 -5.33 -4.03
CA THR A 117 1.67 -5.43 -2.77
C THR A 117 1.70 -4.17 -1.94
N SER A 118 0.91 -3.15 -2.28
CA SER A 118 0.94 -1.84 -1.62
C SER A 118 0.51 -1.82 -0.14
N ALA A 119 0.36 -2.98 0.52
CA ALA A 119 -0.03 -3.03 1.93
C ALA A 119 0.55 -4.19 2.78
N ALA A 120 1.52 -5.00 2.30
CA ALA A 120 1.96 -6.19 3.06
C ALA A 120 3.48 -6.33 3.34
N THR A 121 4.23 -5.23 3.34
CA THR A 121 5.64 -5.20 3.81
C THR A 121 5.88 -4.39 5.07
N ALA A 122 4.84 -3.93 5.76
CA ALA A 122 5.03 -3.52 7.15
C ALA A 122 4.82 -4.76 8.04
N LYS A 123 5.92 -5.32 8.57
CA LYS A 123 5.89 -5.76 9.97
C LYS A 123 5.21 -4.59 10.68
N ALA A 124 3.96 -4.73 11.12
CA ALA A 124 3.15 -3.62 11.60
C ALA A 124 3.86 -2.99 12.80
N LYS A 125 4.79 -2.05 12.54
CA LYS A 125 5.47 -1.28 13.58
C LYS A 125 4.34 -0.70 14.38
N LYS A 126 4.30 -0.98 15.68
CA LYS A 126 3.30 -0.37 16.53
C LYS A 126 3.52 1.15 16.50
N PRO A 127 2.48 1.97 16.71
CA PRO A 127 2.59 3.43 16.70
C PRO A 127 3.77 3.95 17.55
N GLU A 128 4.05 3.31 18.68
CA GLU A 128 5.14 3.67 19.60
C GLU A 128 6.52 3.49 18.96
N ALA A 129 6.72 2.45 18.13
CA ALA A 129 7.98 2.22 17.44
C ALA A 129 8.21 3.25 16.33
N VAL A 130 7.14 3.69 15.67
CA VAL A 130 7.21 4.73 14.63
C VAL A 130 7.48 6.10 15.26
N ILE A 131 6.85 6.41 16.39
CA ILE A 131 7.14 7.62 17.17
C ILE A 131 8.60 7.62 17.65
N ALA A 132 9.10 6.50 18.16
CA ALA A 132 10.50 6.39 18.61
C ALA A 132 11.49 6.63 17.47
N GLU A 133 11.24 6.08 16.29
CA GLU A 133 12.04 6.32 15.08
C GLU A 133 11.98 7.79 14.63
N ALA A 134 10.79 8.39 14.62
CA ALA A 134 10.61 9.81 14.29
C ALA A 134 11.38 10.72 15.26
N LYS A 135 11.41 10.41 16.56
CA LYS A 135 12.21 11.16 17.54
C LYS A 135 13.71 11.13 17.21
N ILE A 136 14.24 9.96 16.87
CA ILE A 136 15.65 9.82 16.45
C ILE A 136 15.92 10.63 15.18
N MET A 137 15.00 10.63 14.22
CA MET A 137 15.11 11.45 13.00
C MET A 137 15.14 12.95 13.32
N VAL A 138 14.25 13.43 14.20
CA VAL A 138 14.23 14.84 14.64
C VAL A 138 15.54 15.23 15.31
N GLU A 139 16.07 14.39 16.21
CA GLU A 139 17.37 14.61 16.85
C GLU A 139 18.53 14.67 15.82
N ALA A 140 18.45 13.86 14.77
CA ALA A 140 19.39 13.86 13.65
C ALA A 140 19.21 15.04 12.67
N GLY A 141 18.27 15.96 12.94
CA GLY A 141 17.97 17.10 12.07
C GLY A 141 17.04 16.79 10.90
N LYS A 142 16.51 15.57 10.81
CA LYS A 142 15.66 15.07 9.73
C LYS A 142 14.17 15.28 10.03
N LEU A 143 13.80 16.51 10.39
CA LEU A 143 12.44 16.87 10.77
C LEU A 143 11.40 16.55 9.67
N ASP A 144 11.74 16.84 8.41
CA ASP A 144 10.87 16.57 7.27
C ASP A 144 10.64 15.07 7.04
N GLU A 145 11.70 14.27 7.13
CA GLU A 145 11.62 12.81 7.01
C GLU A 145 10.80 12.20 8.15
N ALA A 146 10.92 12.74 9.36
CA ALA A 146 10.14 12.33 10.52
C ALA A 146 8.64 12.58 10.30
N ILE A 147 8.26 13.77 9.84
CA ILE A 147 6.88 14.14 9.52
C ILE A 147 6.34 13.28 8.37
N GLY A 148 7.15 13.02 7.33
CA GLY A 148 6.80 12.13 6.22
C GLY A 148 6.50 10.70 6.71
N THR A 149 7.40 10.13 7.52
CA THR A 149 7.25 8.78 8.10
C THR A 149 5.97 8.65 8.93
N LEU A 150 5.66 9.65 9.76
CA LEU A 150 4.44 9.67 10.58
C LEU A 150 3.17 9.80 9.72
N ASN A 151 3.18 10.65 8.69
CA ASN A 151 2.07 10.79 7.75
C ASN A 151 1.82 9.52 6.95
N ASP A 152 2.88 8.89 6.44
CA ASP A 152 2.80 7.64 5.69
C ASP A 152 2.24 6.52 6.57
N TYR A 153 2.66 6.45 7.83
CA TYR A 153 2.11 5.49 8.78
C TYR A 153 0.63 5.75 9.07
N ALA A 154 0.24 7.01 9.31
CA ALA A 154 -1.14 7.37 9.59
C ALA A 154 -2.08 7.16 8.38
N GLY A 155 -1.62 7.46 7.16
CA GLY A 155 -2.38 7.34 5.93
C GLY A 155 -2.70 5.90 5.51
N ASN A 156 -1.93 4.94 6.02
CA ASN A 156 -2.08 3.51 5.70
C ASN A 156 -2.87 2.71 6.77
N ARG A 157 -3.55 3.39 7.71
CA ARG A 157 -4.31 2.77 8.81
C ARG A 157 -5.79 3.16 8.78
N ASP A 158 -6.62 2.31 9.38
CA ASP A 158 -8.04 2.64 9.61
C ASP A 158 -8.14 3.82 10.58
N LYS A 159 -8.96 4.82 10.24
CA LYS A 159 -9.18 6.04 11.01
C LYS A 159 -9.81 5.77 12.39
N GLN A 160 -10.34 4.57 12.63
CA GLN A 160 -10.87 4.15 13.93
C GLN A 160 -9.85 3.45 14.83
N ASP A 161 -8.59 3.30 14.41
CA ASP A 161 -7.54 2.72 15.27
C ASP A 161 -7.27 3.65 16.47
N LYS A 162 -7.79 3.23 17.63
CA LYS A 162 -7.65 3.95 18.91
C LYS A 162 -6.18 4.10 19.34
N ASN A 163 -5.26 3.33 18.77
CA ASN A 163 -3.84 3.40 19.07
C ASN A 163 -3.11 4.50 18.25
N LEU A 164 -3.80 5.23 17.36
CA LEU A 164 -3.20 6.31 16.58
C LEU A 164 -3.18 7.68 17.27
N ALA A 165 -3.91 7.86 18.37
CA ALA A 165 -4.10 9.18 18.99
C ALA A 165 -2.77 9.84 19.42
N GLU A 166 -1.84 9.05 19.98
CA GLU A 166 -0.52 9.56 20.38
C GLU A 166 0.31 9.95 19.15
N LEU A 167 0.26 9.15 18.09
CA LEU A 167 0.98 9.39 16.85
C LEU A 167 0.48 10.65 16.15
N THR A 168 -0.84 10.82 16.04
CA THR A 168 -1.43 12.01 15.41
C THR A 168 -1.19 13.26 16.25
N GLY A 169 -1.22 13.16 17.57
CA GLY A 169 -0.83 14.23 18.48
C GLY A 169 0.62 14.66 18.28
N TYR A 170 1.55 13.71 18.22
CA TYR A 170 2.97 13.99 17.99
C TYR A 170 3.23 14.59 16.60
N LEU A 171 2.61 14.04 15.55
CA LEU A 171 2.66 14.58 14.19
C LEU A 171 2.16 16.04 14.12
N SER A 172 1.06 16.34 14.82
CA SER A 172 0.53 17.71 14.90
C SER A 172 1.53 18.66 15.58
N SER A 173 2.17 18.21 16.66
CA SER A 173 3.21 19.00 17.36
C SER A 173 4.37 19.32 16.42
N LEU A 174 4.95 18.30 15.77
CA LEU A 174 6.08 18.48 14.85
C LEU A 174 5.73 19.37 13.66
N SER A 175 4.52 19.26 13.14
CA SER A 175 4.06 20.11 12.03
C SER A 175 3.94 21.58 12.44
N GLN A 176 3.46 21.84 13.66
CA GLN A 176 3.39 23.19 14.22
C GLN A 176 4.79 23.74 14.52
N GLU A 177 5.64 22.97 15.19
CA GLU A 177 7.02 23.36 15.49
C GLU A 177 7.81 23.67 14.22
N LYS A 178 7.63 22.87 13.14
CA LYS A 178 8.21 23.16 11.83
C LYS A 178 7.72 24.50 11.29
N ALA A 179 6.42 24.77 11.34
CA ALA A 179 5.85 26.04 10.88
C ALA A 179 6.45 27.22 11.66
N ASP A 180 6.54 27.10 12.98
CA ASP A 180 7.11 28.14 13.85
C ASP A 180 8.60 28.37 13.54
N VAL A 181 9.38 27.30 13.34
CA VAL A 181 10.79 27.40 12.93
C VAL A 181 10.92 28.13 11.59
N LEU A 182 10.12 27.76 10.58
CA LEU A 182 10.18 28.42 9.28
C LEU A 182 9.84 29.92 9.38
N GLN A 183 8.85 30.27 10.20
CA GLN A 183 8.51 31.67 10.45
C GLN A 183 9.67 32.42 11.13
N TYR A 184 10.29 31.84 12.17
CA TYR A 184 11.46 32.47 12.80
C TYR A 184 12.62 32.64 11.82
N LEU A 185 12.82 31.71 10.89
CA LEU A 185 13.87 31.79 9.88
C LEU A 185 13.56 32.82 8.79
N GLU A 186 12.29 33.07 8.48
CA GLU A 186 11.87 34.16 7.60
C GLU A 186 12.12 35.52 8.26
N ASP A 187 11.66 35.70 9.51
CA ASP A 187 11.90 36.91 10.29
C ASP A 187 13.41 37.17 10.47
N PHE A 188 14.21 36.12 10.66
CA PHE A 188 15.67 36.19 10.72
C PHE A 188 16.26 36.77 9.42
N LYS A 189 15.86 36.24 8.26
CA LYS A 189 16.36 36.70 6.96
C LYS A 189 15.99 38.16 6.71
N GLN A 190 14.77 38.55 7.06
CA GLN A 190 14.33 39.94 6.95
C GLN A 190 15.17 40.87 7.85
N ALA A 191 15.32 40.52 9.13
CA ALA A 191 16.10 41.32 10.06
C ALA A 191 17.59 41.42 9.66
N LEU A 192 18.15 40.35 9.11
CA LEU A 192 19.52 40.33 8.59
C LEU A 192 19.68 41.29 7.40
N ALA A 193 18.74 41.28 6.45
CA ALA A 193 18.72 42.18 5.30
C ALA A 193 18.60 43.66 5.70
N GLU A 194 17.84 43.94 6.76
CA GLU A 194 17.69 45.29 7.34
C GLU A 194 18.86 45.69 8.25
N GLY A 195 19.82 44.78 8.47
CA GLY A 195 20.98 45.02 9.34
C GLY A 195 20.69 45.02 10.84
N ARG A 196 19.48 44.60 11.26
CA ARG A 196 19.03 44.47 12.65
C ARG A 196 19.53 43.16 13.27
N LEU A 197 20.84 43.10 13.55
CA LEU A 197 21.53 41.88 13.99
C LEU A 197 21.06 41.35 15.36
N ASP A 198 20.60 42.23 16.23
CA ASP A 198 20.00 41.91 17.53
C ASP A 198 18.70 41.10 17.36
N ILE A 199 17.81 41.57 16.47
CA ILE A 199 16.56 40.87 16.14
C ILE A 199 16.86 39.56 15.43
N ALA A 200 17.76 39.57 14.43
CA ALA A 200 18.17 38.36 13.73
C ALA A 200 18.69 37.29 14.72
N ARG A 201 19.56 37.67 15.66
CA ARG A 201 20.04 36.78 16.73
C ARG A 201 18.90 36.20 17.57
N ALA A 202 17.98 37.03 18.03
CA ALA A 202 16.85 36.58 18.83
C ALA A 202 15.97 35.56 18.09
N ARG A 203 15.71 35.79 16.80
CA ARG A 203 14.92 34.87 15.95
C ARG A 203 15.63 33.54 15.71
N LEU A 204 16.93 33.57 15.44
CA LEU A 204 17.72 32.34 15.30
C LEU A 204 17.75 31.53 16.61
N ILE A 205 17.85 32.18 17.78
CA ILE A 205 17.78 31.50 19.08
C ILE A 205 16.42 30.80 19.27
N ALA A 206 15.32 31.46 18.90
CA ALA A 206 13.99 30.86 18.96
C ALA A 206 13.89 29.61 18.07
N ALA A 207 14.36 29.68 16.82
CA ALA A 207 14.40 28.52 15.92
C ALA A 207 15.27 27.37 16.46
N ARG A 208 16.44 27.69 17.03
CA ARG A 208 17.37 26.70 17.63
C ARG A 208 16.83 26.05 18.88
N THR A 209 15.97 26.73 19.63
CA THR A 209 15.33 26.15 20.83
C THR A 209 14.40 25.00 20.44
N LEU A 210 13.73 25.10 19.30
CA LEU A 210 12.82 24.07 18.80
C LEU A 210 13.59 22.95 18.09
N HIS A 211 14.35 23.29 17.05
CA HIS A 211 15.04 22.31 16.21
C HIS A 211 16.47 22.77 15.87
N PRO A 212 17.45 22.54 16.76
CA PRO A 212 18.81 23.05 16.60
C PRO A 212 19.58 22.40 15.44
N ASN A 213 19.28 21.14 15.13
CA ASN A 213 19.97 20.36 14.09
C ASN A 213 19.26 20.39 12.75
N TYR A 214 18.10 21.03 12.66
CA TYR A 214 17.36 21.13 11.40
C TYR A 214 18.18 21.96 10.38
N PRO A 215 18.46 21.45 9.17
CA PRO A 215 19.43 22.08 8.27
C PRO A 215 19.19 23.57 7.98
N PRO A 216 17.94 24.05 7.78
CA PRO A 216 17.69 25.49 7.65
C PRO A 216 18.11 26.34 8.86
N THR A 217 18.02 25.79 10.07
CA THR A 217 18.45 26.46 11.30
C THR A 217 19.99 26.54 11.37
N VAL A 218 20.67 25.45 11.01
CA VAL A 218 22.15 25.40 10.97
C VAL A 218 22.69 26.39 9.95
N GLU A 219 22.07 26.45 8.77
CA GLU A 219 22.45 27.37 7.70
C GLU A 219 22.23 28.84 8.10
N ALA A 220 21.12 29.15 8.78
CA ALA A 220 20.88 30.50 9.30
C ALA A 220 21.93 30.93 10.34
N ALA A 221 22.42 30.00 11.17
CA ALA A 221 23.53 30.29 12.08
C ALA A 221 24.82 30.64 11.33
N ARG A 222 25.15 29.90 10.27
CA ARG A 222 26.30 30.18 9.41
C ARG A 222 26.21 31.59 8.79
N LEU A 223 25.05 31.96 8.26
CA LEU A 223 24.83 33.28 7.66
C LEU A 223 25.03 34.45 8.65
N LEU A 224 24.59 34.27 9.90
CA LEU A 224 24.75 35.28 10.93
C LEU A 224 26.22 35.49 11.33
N GLU A 225 27.01 34.41 11.37
CA GLU A 225 28.46 34.49 11.66
C GLU A 225 29.20 35.24 10.56
N GLU A 226 28.89 34.97 9.30
CA GLU A 226 29.46 35.66 8.13
C GLU A 226 29.12 37.16 8.11
N ALA A 227 27.87 37.51 8.42
CA ALA A 227 27.45 38.90 8.54
C ALA A 227 28.15 39.64 9.69
N GLY A 228 28.52 38.92 10.75
CA GLY A 228 29.24 39.46 11.91
C GLY A 228 30.74 39.66 11.68
N THR A 229 31.38 38.81 10.87
CA THR A 229 32.80 38.93 10.51
C THR A 229 33.04 39.93 9.40
N SER A 230 32.16 40.05 8.41
CA SER A 230 32.32 41.01 7.30
C SER A 230 32.18 42.49 7.70
N ARG A 231 31.72 42.80 8.92
CA ARG A 231 31.60 44.18 9.45
C ARG A 231 32.74 44.57 10.41
N ARG A 232 33.75 43.72 10.60
CA ARG A 232 34.99 44.05 11.34
C ARG A 232 36.11 44.38 10.37
#